data_AF-A0A2Z6S5X2-F1
#
_entry.id   AF-A0A2Z6S5X2-F1
#
_cell.length_a   1.000
_cell.length_b   1.000
_cell.length_c   1.000
_cell.angle_alpha   90.00
_cell.angle_beta   90.00
_cell.angle_gamma   90.00
#
_symmetry.space_group_name_H-M   'P 1'
#
loop_
_entity.id
_entity.type
_entity.pdbx_description
1 polymer ?
#
loop_
_entity_poly.entity_id
_entity_poly.type
_entity_poly.pdbx_seq_one_letter_code
_entity_poly.pdbx_strand_id
1 'polypeptide(L)'
;MLRKNPQSYFDKNYTKESEEKIDIRKENIRNKIGWKSNLHGSLEIENFKSKSINLERLKLTQLKIINCSQVTEIKLSGLIKLERLVVSKCSRLTNLEIVNCTQLTEFGLSELIKLKSLFVSGCPKLTKLDISHNELNELTELDVNNLIELNCSNTSIKKLSLNQCPDIVKLNCSNNKKLINLDISNCSKLEYLDCSNSNLTSLDVSNCPNIKEIITPPKFSDKVISKKEIFKNILIIGCTGSGKSTLANVLAGDENFEESGNGVSKTETFQKINFEWKGVKYRVIDTTGFDHTRLSKNKILSRIKEGISSVPEGINQILLVVGKNFTDEVGRLGLFESNIFEYITIVRTKFCNFKNRDECKKDKDKLCRESEINARIVESCKGMIYVDNPPINISDYDDDDDDDDDKEANIRINKKTRERSRIILLSYLEKVCQEKALQHINIHEEALSDDDEDEDESTVASSSSSWYQPSGTKT
;
A
#
# COMPACT_ATOMS: atom_id res chain seq x y z
N MET A 1 38.66 40.91 3.17
CA MET A 1 37.55 41.88 2.99
C MET A 1 36.74 41.62 1.70
N LEU A 2 36.17 40.42 1.50
CA LEU A 2 35.23 40.14 0.39
C LEU A 2 33.98 39.40 0.92
N ARG A 3 33.54 39.76 2.13
CA ARG A 3 32.42 39.12 2.84
C ARG A 3 31.42 40.20 3.17
N LYS A 4 30.32 40.33 2.42
CA LYS A 4 29.02 40.86 2.89
C LYS A 4 27.94 41.08 1.82
N ASN A 5 28.25 41.04 0.52
CA ASN A 5 27.23 41.28 -0.52
C ASN A 5 27.38 40.28 -1.70
N PRO A 6 26.45 39.31 -1.84
CA PRO A 6 26.43 38.38 -2.97
C PRO A 6 26.39 39.08 -4.32
N GLN A 7 25.63 40.16 -4.44
CA GLN A 7 25.49 40.93 -5.68
C GLN A 7 26.82 41.52 -6.11
N SER A 8 27.48 42.27 -5.22
CA SER A 8 28.79 42.90 -5.52
C SER A 8 29.87 41.87 -5.89
N TYR A 9 29.83 40.67 -5.28
CA TYR A 9 30.72 39.58 -5.69
C TYR A 9 30.39 39.09 -7.10
N PHE A 10 29.11 38.86 -7.39
CA PHE A 10 28.67 38.39 -8.70
C PHE A 10 29.00 39.40 -9.80
N ASP A 11 28.67 40.67 -9.58
CA ASP A 11 28.96 41.76 -10.51
C ASP A 11 30.46 41.86 -10.80
N LYS A 12 31.33 41.65 -9.81
CA LYS A 12 32.78 41.73 -10.03
C LYS A 12 33.35 40.59 -10.87
N ASN A 13 32.78 39.38 -10.74
CA ASN A 13 33.37 38.16 -11.30
C ASN A 13 32.69 37.68 -12.58
N TYR A 14 31.40 37.95 -12.77
CA TYR A 14 30.58 37.36 -13.84
C TYR A 14 30.04 38.38 -14.86
N THR A 15 30.47 39.64 -14.80
CA THR A 15 30.08 40.72 -15.75
C THR A 15 30.84 40.70 -17.08
N LYS A 16 31.89 39.87 -17.23
CA LYS A 16 32.66 39.80 -18.48
C LYS A 16 32.08 38.74 -19.41
N GLU A 17 31.88 39.12 -20.68
CA GLU A 17 31.24 38.33 -21.75
C GLU A 17 31.93 36.99 -22.10
N SER A 18 33.08 36.68 -21.49
CA SER A 18 33.92 35.53 -21.82
C SER A 18 33.70 34.29 -20.94
N GLU A 19 32.81 34.32 -19.94
CA GLU A 19 32.60 33.15 -19.09
C GLU A 19 31.52 32.21 -19.63
N GLU A 20 31.88 30.98 -20.01
CA GLU A 20 30.96 30.02 -20.62
C GLU A 20 29.86 29.46 -19.69
N LYS A 21 30.05 29.59 -18.36
CA LYS A 21 29.15 29.01 -17.33
C LYS A 21 29.41 29.62 -15.94
N ILE A 22 28.34 29.96 -15.21
CA ILE A 22 28.42 30.11 -13.74
C ILE A 22 28.44 28.71 -13.14
N ASP A 23 29.62 28.25 -12.73
CA ASP A 23 29.78 27.03 -11.96
C ASP A 23 30.69 27.29 -10.77
N ILE A 24 30.08 27.49 -9.60
CA ILE A 24 30.83 27.74 -8.37
C ILE A 24 31.65 26.52 -7.91
N ARG A 25 31.52 25.35 -8.57
CA ARG A 25 32.36 24.17 -8.30
C ARG A 25 33.73 24.24 -8.97
N LYS A 26 33.95 25.10 -9.98
CA LYS A 26 35.26 25.25 -10.62
C LYS A 26 36.33 25.62 -9.58
N GLU A 27 37.42 24.87 -9.57
CA GLU A 27 38.49 24.93 -8.56
C GLU A 27 39.06 26.35 -8.39
N ASN A 28 39.22 27.07 -9.50
CA ASN A 28 39.70 28.45 -9.54
C ASN A 28 38.77 29.47 -8.85
N ILE A 29 37.49 29.13 -8.70
CA ILE A 29 36.47 29.97 -8.05
C ILE A 29 36.32 29.55 -6.58
N ARG A 30 36.30 28.24 -6.29
CA ARG A 30 36.34 27.66 -4.93
C ARG A 30 37.53 28.18 -4.11
N ASN A 31 38.70 28.29 -4.75
CA ASN A 31 39.91 28.79 -4.11
C ASN A 31 39.86 30.31 -3.80
N LYS A 32 39.02 31.08 -4.51
CA LYS A 32 38.84 32.54 -4.30
C LYS A 32 37.73 32.86 -3.28
N ILE A 33 36.69 32.03 -3.17
CA ILE A 33 35.58 32.20 -2.19
C ILE A 33 35.82 31.46 -0.87
N GLY A 34 36.83 30.58 -0.81
CA GLY A 34 37.17 29.74 0.33
C GLY A 34 36.25 28.53 0.47
N TRP A 35 36.77 27.43 1.04
CA TRP A 35 36.04 26.16 1.27
C TRP A 35 34.73 26.28 2.09
N LYS A 36 34.47 27.45 2.67
CA LYS A 36 33.25 27.82 3.39
C LYS A 36 32.59 29.03 2.71
N SER A 37 32.05 28.87 1.50
CA SER A 37 31.37 29.96 0.78
C SER A 37 30.14 30.46 1.57
N ASN A 38 30.36 31.48 2.42
CA ASN A 38 29.36 32.15 3.25
C ASN A 38 28.66 33.30 2.48
N LEU A 39 28.41 33.15 1.17
CA LEU A 39 27.58 34.13 0.46
C LEU A 39 26.16 34.03 1.02
N HIS A 40 25.70 35.11 1.64
CA HIS A 40 24.44 35.19 2.36
C HIS A 40 23.60 36.38 1.90
N GLY A 41 22.28 36.31 2.03
CA GLY A 41 21.37 37.38 1.63
C GLY A 41 20.84 37.20 0.21
N SER A 42 20.56 38.31 -0.49
CA SER A 42 19.91 38.29 -1.79
C SER A 42 20.91 38.34 -2.95
N LEU A 43 20.62 37.61 -4.03
CA LEU A 43 21.37 37.64 -5.29
C LEU A 43 20.40 37.80 -6.47
N GLU A 44 20.73 38.71 -7.38
CA GLU A 44 20.03 38.94 -8.63
C GLU A 44 20.99 38.74 -9.81
N ILE A 45 20.65 37.77 -10.66
CA ILE A 45 21.39 37.46 -11.89
C ILE A 45 20.54 37.98 -13.04
N GLU A 46 20.98 39.08 -13.65
CA GLU A 46 20.29 39.70 -14.77
C GLU A 46 21.10 39.61 -16.07
N ASN A 47 20.42 39.41 -17.20
CA ASN A 47 21.01 39.49 -18.55
C ASN A 47 22.24 38.57 -18.75
N PHE A 48 22.26 37.42 -18.06
CA PHE A 48 23.39 36.51 -18.11
C PHE A 48 23.49 35.85 -19.50
N LYS A 49 24.66 35.99 -20.14
CA LYS A 49 24.89 35.64 -21.55
C LYS A 49 25.31 34.19 -21.78
N SER A 50 25.51 33.40 -20.73
CA SER A 50 26.04 32.05 -20.84
C SER A 50 24.95 30.97 -20.73
N LYS A 51 25.30 29.72 -21.07
CA LYS A 51 24.32 28.65 -21.27
C LYS A 51 23.81 27.99 -19.99
N SER A 52 24.55 28.06 -18.89
CA SER A 52 24.14 27.37 -17.66
C SER A 52 24.51 28.11 -16.38
N ILE A 53 23.65 27.94 -15.37
CA ILE A 53 23.82 28.45 -14.01
C ILE A 53 23.78 27.24 -13.06
N ASN A 54 24.84 27.03 -12.29
CA ASN A 54 24.90 26.05 -11.23
C ASN A 54 25.30 26.71 -9.91
N LEU A 55 24.38 26.73 -8.95
CA LEU A 55 24.58 27.29 -7.62
C LEU A 55 24.32 26.23 -6.56
N GLU A 56 25.27 26.07 -5.64
CA GLU A 56 25.18 25.07 -4.59
C GLU A 56 25.68 25.54 -3.23
N ARG A 57 25.03 25.07 -2.17
CA ARG A 57 25.49 25.24 -0.77
C ARG A 57 25.74 26.72 -0.38
N LEU A 58 25.16 27.68 -1.10
CA LEU A 58 25.19 29.10 -0.73
C LEU A 58 24.12 29.37 0.35
N LYS A 59 24.37 30.36 1.20
CA LYS A 59 23.44 30.77 2.27
C LYS A 59 22.54 31.91 1.84
N LEU A 60 22.17 31.93 0.56
CA LEU A 60 21.26 32.95 0.00
C LEU A 60 19.89 32.81 0.66
N THR A 61 19.26 33.94 0.96
CA THR A 61 17.86 34.00 1.41
C THR A 61 16.92 34.27 0.23
N GLN A 62 17.39 34.98 -0.79
CA GLN A 62 16.63 35.27 -2.01
C GLN A 62 17.50 35.11 -3.25
N LEU A 63 16.94 34.54 -4.31
CA LEU A 63 17.58 34.42 -5.61
C LEU A 63 16.61 34.86 -6.70
N LYS A 64 17.04 35.79 -7.54
CA LYS A 64 16.33 36.22 -8.74
C LYS A 64 17.21 35.95 -9.96
N ILE A 65 16.64 35.32 -10.98
CA ILE A 65 17.29 35.10 -12.28
C ILE A 65 16.35 35.69 -13.33
N ILE A 66 16.77 36.78 -13.98
CA ILE A 66 15.90 37.62 -14.80
C ILE A 66 16.59 37.92 -16.14
N ASN A 67 15.85 37.89 -17.25
CA ASN A 67 16.35 38.27 -18.59
C ASN A 67 17.56 37.45 -19.09
N CYS A 68 17.78 36.24 -18.56
CA CYS A 68 18.89 35.39 -18.97
C CYS A 68 18.54 34.59 -20.24
N SER A 69 18.50 35.25 -21.39
CA SER A 69 17.97 34.71 -22.65
C SER A 69 18.81 33.58 -23.27
N GLN A 70 20.06 33.39 -22.83
CA GLN A 70 20.95 32.34 -23.34
C GLN A 70 21.01 31.10 -22.45
N VAL A 71 20.49 31.18 -21.22
CA VAL A 71 20.54 30.08 -20.25
C VAL A 71 19.59 28.97 -20.67
N THR A 72 20.12 27.76 -20.80
CA THR A 72 19.38 26.53 -21.11
C THR A 72 19.18 25.63 -19.91
N GLU A 73 20.02 25.77 -18.87
CA GLU A 73 19.98 24.93 -17.68
C GLU A 73 20.25 25.75 -16.40
N ILE A 74 19.42 25.56 -15.38
CA ILE A 74 19.63 26.10 -14.03
C ILE A 74 19.58 24.94 -13.04
N LYS A 75 20.64 24.78 -12.24
CA LYS A 75 20.73 23.80 -11.15
C LYS A 75 20.99 24.51 -9.82
N LEU A 76 20.09 24.30 -8.86
CA LEU A 76 20.14 24.88 -7.53
C LEU A 76 20.13 23.74 -6.50
N SER A 77 21.24 23.53 -5.80
CA SER A 77 21.35 22.40 -4.86
C SER A 77 21.86 22.79 -3.47
N GLY A 78 21.13 22.41 -2.42
CA GLY A 78 21.55 22.64 -1.03
C GLY A 78 21.60 24.12 -0.65
N LEU A 79 20.76 24.97 -1.26
CA LEU A 79 20.57 26.36 -0.85
C LEU A 79 19.67 26.41 0.39
N ILE A 80 20.16 25.85 1.50
CA ILE A 80 19.40 25.54 2.73
C ILE A 80 18.81 26.77 3.46
N LYS A 81 19.18 27.98 3.04
CA LYS A 81 18.66 29.26 3.59
C LYS A 81 17.73 29.97 2.62
N LEU A 82 17.55 29.46 1.40
CA LEU A 82 16.79 30.12 0.34
C LEU A 82 15.31 30.07 0.69
N GLU A 83 14.71 31.24 0.85
CA GLU A 83 13.29 31.41 1.18
C GLU A 83 12.48 31.80 -0.06
N ARG A 84 13.10 32.56 -0.98
CA ARG A 84 12.46 33.07 -2.20
C ARG A 84 13.29 32.80 -3.45
N LEU A 85 12.66 32.23 -4.47
CA LEU A 85 13.22 32.04 -5.81
C LEU A 85 12.30 32.62 -6.87
N VAL A 86 12.85 33.49 -7.72
CA VAL A 86 12.17 34.00 -8.91
C VAL A 86 13.03 33.71 -10.14
N VAL A 87 12.46 33.04 -11.14
CA VAL A 87 13.10 32.82 -12.45
C VAL A 87 12.16 33.36 -13.51
N SER A 88 12.59 34.38 -14.24
CA SER A 88 11.75 35.05 -15.24
C SER A 88 12.52 35.38 -16.52
N LYS A 89 11.82 35.39 -17.66
CA LYS A 89 12.38 35.85 -18.94
C LYS A 89 13.62 35.08 -19.39
N CYS A 90 13.69 33.78 -19.05
CA CYS A 90 14.73 32.87 -19.52
C CYS A 90 14.21 32.04 -20.70
N SER A 91 14.07 32.68 -21.87
CA SER A 91 13.37 32.11 -23.03
C SER A 91 13.99 30.87 -23.68
N ARG A 92 15.25 30.53 -23.33
CA ARG A 92 15.94 29.31 -23.79
C ARG A 92 16.07 28.24 -22.71
N LEU A 93 15.59 28.49 -21.49
CA LEU A 93 15.70 27.55 -20.39
C LEU A 93 14.90 26.29 -20.71
N THR A 94 15.56 25.14 -20.74
CA THR A 94 14.91 23.84 -20.95
C THR A 94 14.80 23.04 -19.68
N ASN A 95 15.75 23.17 -18.75
CA ASN A 95 15.80 22.37 -17.53
C ASN A 95 16.02 23.27 -16.30
N LEU A 96 15.16 23.10 -15.28
CA LEU A 96 15.29 23.74 -13.97
C LEU A 96 15.27 22.66 -12.89
N GLU A 97 16.36 22.56 -12.13
CA GLU A 97 16.55 21.59 -11.05
C GLU A 97 16.74 22.31 -9.72
N ILE A 98 15.93 21.95 -8.72
CA ILE A 98 15.95 22.55 -7.38
C ILE A 98 15.95 21.42 -6.35
N VAL A 99 17.05 21.29 -5.62
CA VAL A 99 17.27 20.18 -4.69
C VAL A 99 17.70 20.71 -3.33
N ASN A 100 17.12 20.19 -2.25
CA ASN A 100 17.52 20.48 -0.88
C ASN A 100 17.50 21.99 -0.52
N CYS A 101 16.55 22.74 -1.08
CA CYS A 101 16.28 24.13 -0.69
C CYS A 101 15.28 24.15 0.46
N THR A 102 15.75 23.75 1.65
CA THR A 102 14.88 23.36 2.77
C THR A 102 14.00 24.46 3.36
N GLN A 103 14.32 25.72 3.05
CA GLN A 103 13.61 26.90 3.54
C GLN A 103 12.72 27.56 2.48
N LEU A 104 12.67 27.00 1.26
CA LEU A 104 11.99 27.63 0.13
C LEU A 104 10.48 27.65 0.38
N THR A 105 9.87 28.83 0.31
CA THR A 105 8.43 29.05 0.53
C THR A 105 7.82 29.86 -0.60
N GLU A 106 8.54 30.86 -1.09
CA GLU A 106 8.12 31.69 -2.22
C GLU A 106 8.81 31.24 -3.50
N PHE A 107 8.02 30.82 -4.48
CA PHE A 107 8.50 30.34 -5.76
C PHE A 107 7.72 31.00 -6.90
N GLY A 108 8.42 31.64 -7.82
CA GLY A 108 7.81 32.31 -8.98
C GLY A 108 8.55 31.98 -10.26
N LEU A 109 7.83 31.43 -11.23
CA LEU A 109 8.29 31.25 -12.60
C LEU A 109 7.44 32.13 -13.52
N SER A 110 8.06 32.77 -14.50
CA SER A 110 7.35 33.50 -15.56
C SER A 110 8.12 33.54 -16.88
N GLU A 111 7.41 33.50 -18.01
CA GLU A 111 8.00 33.66 -19.35
C GLU A 111 9.11 32.63 -19.67
N LEU A 112 8.90 31.37 -19.30
CA LEU A 112 9.85 30.25 -19.48
C LEU A 112 9.47 29.36 -20.66
N ILE A 113 9.21 29.96 -21.82
CA ILE A 113 8.55 29.35 -22.98
C ILE A 113 9.15 28.04 -23.52
N LYS A 114 10.41 27.70 -23.18
CA LYS A 114 11.10 26.48 -23.65
C LYS A 114 11.35 25.44 -22.55
N LEU A 115 10.82 25.64 -21.34
CA LEU A 115 11.05 24.73 -20.23
C LEU A 115 10.40 23.36 -20.51
N LYS A 116 11.22 22.32 -20.48
CA LYS A 116 10.86 20.91 -20.75
C LYS A 116 10.85 20.03 -19.52
N SER A 117 11.70 20.33 -18.54
CA SER A 117 11.78 19.56 -17.30
C SER A 117 11.92 20.48 -16.10
N LEU A 118 11.09 20.22 -15.08
CA LEU A 118 11.17 20.84 -13.77
C LEU A 118 11.26 19.75 -12.71
N PHE A 119 12.35 19.75 -11.95
CA PHE A 119 12.60 18.82 -10.85
C PHE A 119 12.75 19.60 -9.54
N VAL A 120 11.88 19.32 -8.56
CA VAL A 120 11.91 19.97 -7.24
C VAL A 120 11.86 18.91 -6.13
N SER A 121 12.96 18.75 -5.40
CA SER A 121 13.08 17.76 -4.33
C SER A 121 13.75 18.32 -3.07
N GLY A 122 13.45 17.75 -1.91
CA GLY A 122 14.03 18.18 -0.63
C GLY A 122 13.67 19.63 -0.23
N CYS A 123 12.47 20.09 -0.59
CA CYS A 123 11.95 21.43 -0.30
C CYS A 123 10.71 21.38 0.63
N PRO A 124 10.82 20.87 1.87
CA PRO A 124 9.69 20.57 2.76
C PRO A 124 8.81 21.77 3.16
N LYS A 125 9.28 23.01 2.99
CA LYS A 125 8.49 24.22 3.28
C LYS A 125 7.75 24.78 2.07
N LEU A 126 7.98 24.24 0.88
CA LEU A 126 7.27 24.66 -0.32
C LEU A 126 5.91 23.96 -0.32
N THR A 127 4.91 24.58 0.30
CA THR A 127 3.58 23.97 0.44
C THR A 127 2.68 24.18 -0.78
N LYS A 128 2.96 25.23 -1.56
CA LYS A 128 2.18 25.60 -2.76
C LYS A 128 3.12 25.83 -3.92
N LEU A 129 2.78 25.26 -5.06
CA LEU A 129 3.51 25.43 -6.31
C LEU A 129 2.53 25.75 -7.43
N ASP A 130 2.65 26.96 -7.98
CA ASP A 130 1.93 27.35 -9.18
C ASP A 130 2.94 27.52 -10.33
N ILE A 131 2.79 26.68 -11.34
CA ILE A 131 3.54 26.78 -12.61
C ILE A 131 2.59 26.96 -13.79
N SER A 132 1.31 27.24 -13.53
CA SER A 132 0.30 27.41 -14.57
C SER A 132 0.58 28.61 -15.46
N HIS A 133 0.05 28.56 -16.69
CA HIS A 133 0.02 29.71 -17.61
C HIS A 133 1.38 30.37 -17.90
N ASN A 134 2.48 29.62 -17.77
CA ASN A 134 3.83 30.15 -18.02
C ASN A 134 4.22 30.21 -19.51
N GLU A 135 3.24 30.21 -20.42
CA GLU A 135 3.44 30.08 -21.87
C GLU A 135 4.36 28.92 -22.25
N LEU A 136 4.36 27.85 -21.42
CA LEU A 136 5.25 26.71 -21.62
C LEU A 136 4.82 25.98 -22.90
N ASN A 137 5.66 26.02 -23.93
CA ASN A 137 5.36 25.36 -25.19
C ASN A 137 5.28 23.83 -25.01
N GLU A 138 6.19 23.25 -24.21
CA GLU A 138 6.24 21.82 -23.90
C GLU A 138 6.96 21.56 -22.57
N LEU A 139 6.27 21.55 -21.43
CA LEU A 139 6.79 20.86 -20.24
C LEU A 139 6.52 19.36 -20.43
N THR A 140 7.53 18.50 -20.44
CA THR A 140 7.34 17.06 -20.66
C THR A 140 7.32 16.27 -19.35
N GLU A 141 8.04 16.75 -18.33
CA GLU A 141 8.23 16.08 -17.04
C GLU A 141 8.13 17.08 -15.90
N LEU A 142 7.41 16.70 -14.84
CA LEU A 142 7.29 17.42 -13.59
C LEU A 142 7.39 16.42 -12.42
N ASP A 143 8.39 16.62 -11.57
CA ASP A 143 8.61 15.82 -10.36
C ASP A 143 8.79 16.76 -9.17
N VAL A 144 7.90 16.64 -8.18
CA VAL A 144 7.76 17.57 -7.07
C VAL A 144 7.43 16.80 -5.79
N ASN A 145 8.13 17.12 -4.70
CA ASN A 145 8.01 16.42 -3.42
C ASN A 145 7.58 17.38 -2.30
N ASN A 146 6.68 16.93 -1.42
CA ASN A 146 6.19 17.66 -0.22
C ASN A 146 5.26 18.86 -0.47
N LEU A 147 4.29 18.75 -1.38
CA LEU A 147 3.30 19.80 -1.66
C LEU A 147 1.94 19.55 -1.01
N ILE A 148 1.23 20.65 -0.69
CA ILE A 148 -0.19 20.65 -0.29
C ILE A 148 -1.08 21.06 -1.48
N GLU A 149 -0.65 22.04 -2.26
CA GLU A 149 -1.38 22.52 -3.45
C GLU A 149 -0.45 22.61 -4.66
N LEU A 150 -0.84 21.98 -5.78
CA LEU A 150 -0.14 22.06 -7.06
C LEU A 150 -1.10 22.55 -8.15
N ASN A 151 -0.73 23.65 -8.80
CA ASN A 151 -1.34 24.11 -10.04
C ASN A 151 -0.33 24.02 -11.19
N CYS A 152 -0.52 23.03 -12.06
CA CYS A 152 0.24 22.83 -13.28
C CYS A 152 -0.66 22.88 -14.51
N SER A 153 -1.79 23.58 -14.42
CA SER A 153 -2.70 23.75 -15.56
C SER A 153 -2.03 24.51 -16.72
N ASN A 154 -2.41 24.18 -17.96
CA ASN A 154 -1.90 24.86 -19.15
C ASN A 154 -0.37 24.78 -19.35
N THR A 155 0.25 23.61 -19.13
CA THR A 155 1.72 23.42 -19.21
C THR A 155 2.17 22.37 -20.23
N SER A 156 1.25 21.77 -20.99
CA SER A 156 1.52 20.73 -22.01
C SER A 156 2.21 19.44 -21.50
N ILE A 157 2.11 19.16 -20.19
CA ILE A 157 2.68 17.96 -19.53
C ILE A 157 2.18 16.66 -20.16
N LYS A 158 3.08 15.69 -20.36
CA LYS A 158 2.76 14.34 -20.87
C LYS A 158 2.54 13.31 -19.76
N LYS A 159 3.34 13.39 -18.69
CA LYS A 159 3.31 12.51 -17.53
C LYS A 159 3.45 13.33 -16.25
N LEU A 160 2.62 13.03 -15.27
CA LEU A 160 2.71 13.62 -13.93
C LEU A 160 2.69 12.49 -12.90
N SER A 161 3.70 12.44 -12.03
CA SER A 161 3.74 11.52 -10.89
C SER A 161 3.84 12.32 -9.60
N LEU A 162 2.98 11.97 -8.63
CA LEU A 162 2.90 12.62 -7.32
C LEU A 162 3.09 11.60 -6.19
N ASN A 163 3.79 10.50 -6.47
CA ASN A 163 3.96 9.39 -5.52
C ASN A 163 4.76 9.78 -4.27
N GLN A 164 5.48 10.89 -4.32
CA GLN A 164 6.25 11.44 -3.20
C GLN A 164 5.57 12.69 -2.58
N CYS A 165 4.27 12.88 -2.85
CA CYS A 165 3.44 13.93 -2.28
C CYS A 165 2.28 13.36 -1.44
N PRO A 166 2.55 12.74 -0.27
CA PRO A 166 1.50 12.14 0.57
C PRO A 166 0.53 13.17 1.17
N ASP A 167 0.95 14.44 1.24
CA ASP A 167 0.22 15.54 1.86
C ASP A 167 -0.58 16.42 0.89
N ILE A 168 -0.60 16.08 -0.40
CA ILE A 168 -1.31 16.90 -1.39
C ILE A 168 -2.81 16.86 -1.16
N VAL A 169 -3.43 18.04 -1.12
CA VAL A 169 -4.87 18.25 -0.89
C VAL A 169 -5.56 18.74 -2.15
N LYS A 170 -4.89 19.59 -2.95
CA LYS A 170 -5.45 20.14 -4.20
C LYS A 170 -4.50 19.97 -5.37
N LEU A 171 -5.01 19.38 -6.45
CA LEU A 171 -4.30 19.22 -7.70
C LEU A 171 -5.11 19.81 -8.85
N ASN A 172 -4.55 20.80 -9.53
CA ASN A 172 -5.05 21.27 -10.82
C ASN A 172 -4.02 20.98 -11.91
N CYS A 173 -4.31 19.99 -12.75
CA CYS A 173 -3.56 19.65 -13.94
C CYS A 173 -4.40 19.80 -15.22
N SER A 174 -5.43 20.64 -15.18
CA SER A 174 -6.34 20.90 -16.29
C SER A 174 -5.65 21.49 -17.52
N ASN A 175 -6.30 21.37 -18.68
CA ASN A 175 -5.84 21.95 -19.96
C ASN A 175 -4.47 21.42 -20.41
N ASN A 176 -4.08 20.23 -19.97
CA ASN A 176 -2.90 19.53 -20.45
C ASN A 176 -3.29 18.47 -21.50
N LYS A 177 -3.56 18.93 -22.73
CA LYS A 177 -4.05 18.07 -23.84
C LYS A 177 -3.12 16.91 -24.21
N LYS A 178 -1.84 16.94 -23.80
CA LYS A 178 -0.85 15.87 -24.03
C LYS A 178 -0.70 14.91 -22.84
N LEU A 179 -1.38 15.17 -21.72
CA LEU A 179 -1.28 14.38 -20.49
C LEU A 179 -2.00 13.05 -20.71
N ILE A 180 -1.23 11.96 -20.75
CA ILE A 180 -1.72 10.59 -20.95
C ILE A 180 -1.55 9.72 -19.72
N ASN A 181 -0.71 10.14 -18.76
CA ASN A 181 -0.45 9.41 -17.52
C ASN A 181 -0.45 10.40 -16.35
N LEU A 182 -1.30 10.11 -15.36
CA LEU A 182 -1.36 10.78 -14.08
C LEU A 182 -1.29 9.72 -12.98
N ASP A 183 -0.21 9.73 -12.21
CA ASP A 183 -0.01 8.83 -11.08
C ASP A 183 -0.17 9.59 -9.75
N ILE A 184 -1.28 9.28 -9.08
CA ILE A 184 -1.69 9.85 -7.77
C ILE A 184 -1.79 8.76 -6.71
N SER A 185 -1.08 7.64 -6.89
CA SER A 185 -1.24 6.43 -6.06
C SER A 185 -0.91 6.62 -4.58
N ASN A 186 -0.13 7.63 -4.19
CA ASN A 186 0.17 7.96 -2.79
C ASN A 186 -0.53 9.24 -2.27
N CYS A 187 -1.48 9.81 -3.02
CA CYS A 187 -2.14 11.08 -2.68
C CYS A 187 -3.34 10.88 -1.73
N SER A 188 -3.13 10.24 -0.57
CA SER A 188 -4.21 9.83 0.34
C SER A 188 -5.04 10.99 0.94
N LYS A 189 -4.48 12.20 0.98
CA LYS A 189 -5.14 13.42 1.48
C LYS A 189 -5.80 14.26 0.37
N LEU A 190 -5.78 13.80 -0.89
CA LEU A 190 -6.30 14.57 -2.01
C LEU A 190 -7.81 14.78 -1.87
N GLU A 191 -8.25 16.04 -1.88
CA GLU A 191 -9.66 16.44 -1.76
C GLU A 191 -10.23 16.99 -3.07
N TYR A 192 -9.39 17.63 -3.89
CA TYR A 192 -9.78 18.26 -5.15
C TYR A 192 -8.83 17.85 -6.28
N LEU A 193 -9.40 17.34 -7.38
CA LEU A 193 -8.69 16.98 -8.59
C LEU A 193 -9.37 17.61 -9.82
N ASP A 194 -8.67 18.49 -10.52
CA ASP A 194 -9.05 18.92 -11.86
C ASP A 194 -8.03 18.43 -12.88
N CYS A 195 -8.44 17.45 -13.69
CA CYS A 195 -7.70 16.94 -14.84
C CYS A 195 -8.47 17.14 -16.15
N SER A 196 -9.41 18.09 -16.17
CA SER A 196 -10.20 18.42 -17.35
C SER A 196 -9.33 18.82 -18.55
N ASN A 197 -9.85 18.59 -19.76
CA ASN A 197 -9.12 18.88 -21.01
C ASN A 197 -7.73 18.19 -21.13
N SER A 198 -7.60 17.01 -20.53
CA SER A 198 -6.45 16.10 -20.69
C SER A 198 -6.77 14.96 -21.67
N ASN A 199 -5.74 14.23 -22.12
CA ASN A 199 -5.87 13.05 -22.99
C ASN A 199 -5.62 11.74 -22.23
N LEU A 200 -5.98 11.73 -20.94
CA LEU A 200 -5.91 10.55 -20.09
C LEU A 200 -6.81 9.45 -20.67
N THR A 201 -6.37 8.20 -20.62
CA THR A 201 -7.17 7.04 -21.07
C THR A 201 -7.74 6.25 -19.91
N SER A 202 -7.21 6.44 -18.71
CA SER A 202 -7.63 5.87 -17.43
C SER A 202 -7.27 6.84 -16.31
N LEU A 203 -8.00 6.76 -15.20
CA LEU A 203 -7.69 7.51 -13.98
C LEU A 203 -7.92 6.60 -12.77
N ASP A 204 -6.84 6.31 -12.04
CA ASP A 204 -6.94 5.55 -10.80
C ASP A 204 -6.97 6.49 -9.60
N VAL A 205 -8.11 6.52 -8.91
CA VAL A 205 -8.33 7.29 -7.67
C VAL A 205 -8.50 6.37 -6.46
N SER A 206 -8.18 5.08 -6.60
CA SER A 206 -8.38 4.06 -5.58
C SER A 206 -7.69 4.37 -4.24
N ASN A 207 -6.53 5.02 -4.29
CA ASN A 207 -5.78 5.41 -3.10
C ASN A 207 -6.03 6.86 -2.64
N CYS A 208 -7.07 7.51 -3.15
CA CYS A 208 -7.46 8.87 -2.79
C CYS A 208 -8.86 8.89 -2.12
N PRO A 209 -9.02 8.33 -0.90
CA PRO A 209 -10.33 8.14 -0.27
C PRO A 209 -11.03 9.45 0.14
N ASN A 210 -10.29 10.56 0.23
CA ASN A 210 -10.79 11.85 0.70
C ASN A 210 -11.26 12.78 -0.43
N ILE A 211 -11.29 12.32 -1.68
CA ILE A 211 -11.68 13.18 -2.81
C ILE A 211 -13.16 13.59 -2.67
N LYS A 212 -13.39 14.91 -2.68
CA LYS A 212 -14.72 15.54 -2.64
C LYS A 212 -15.17 15.96 -4.02
N GLU A 213 -14.24 16.39 -4.87
CA GLU A 213 -14.53 16.93 -6.20
C GLU A 213 -13.52 16.42 -7.24
N ILE A 214 -14.03 15.91 -8.37
CA ILE A 214 -13.23 15.51 -9.53
C ILE A 214 -13.83 16.17 -10.77
N ILE A 215 -13.01 16.90 -11.51
CA ILE A 215 -13.35 17.41 -12.84
C ILE A 215 -12.54 16.63 -13.87
N THR A 216 -13.22 15.81 -14.67
CA THR A 216 -12.60 14.96 -15.70
C THR A 216 -12.89 15.49 -17.12
N PRO A 217 -12.15 15.04 -18.15
CA PRO A 217 -12.47 15.35 -19.54
C PRO A 217 -13.88 14.85 -19.93
N PRO A 218 -14.64 15.56 -20.78
CA PRO A 218 -16.03 15.20 -21.11
C PRO A 218 -16.19 13.84 -21.84
N LYS A 219 -15.08 13.27 -22.34
CA LYS A 219 -15.04 11.92 -22.95
C LYS A 219 -14.74 10.80 -21.94
N PHE A 220 -14.41 11.12 -20.69
CA PHE A 220 -14.31 10.12 -19.63
C PHE A 220 -15.70 9.59 -19.29
N SER A 221 -15.98 8.35 -19.66
CA SER A 221 -17.12 7.63 -19.09
C SER A 221 -16.77 7.14 -17.68
N ASP A 222 -17.77 6.99 -16.81
CA ASP A 222 -17.60 6.50 -15.42
C ASP A 222 -16.87 5.13 -15.33
N LYS A 223 -16.78 4.38 -16.44
CA LYS A 223 -16.03 3.11 -16.54
C LYS A 223 -14.51 3.25 -16.52
N VAL A 224 -13.99 4.47 -16.66
CA VAL A 224 -12.56 4.76 -16.85
C VAL A 224 -11.90 5.28 -15.56
N ILE A 225 -12.71 5.51 -14.52
CA ILE A 225 -12.26 5.85 -13.17
C ILE A 225 -12.25 4.56 -12.34
N SER A 226 -11.07 3.99 -12.07
CA SER A 226 -10.98 2.91 -11.08
C SER A 226 -11.13 3.53 -9.69
N LYS A 227 -12.34 3.47 -9.14
CA LYS A 227 -12.54 3.61 -7.70
C LYS A 227 -12.13 2.30 -7.05
N LYS A 228 -11.40 2.34 -5.94
CA LYS A 228 -11.05 1.12 -5.19
C LYS A 228 -12.34 0.44 -4.82
N GLU A 229 -12.52 -0.80 -5.25
CA GLU A 229 -13.50 -1.65 -4.59
C GLU A 229 -12.96 -1.94 -3.19
N ILE A 230 -13.54 -1.28 -2.19
CA ILE A 230 -13.16 -1.49 -0.80
C ILE A 230 -13.84 -2.77 -0.34
N PHE A 231 -13.05 -3.83 -0.25
CA PHE A 231 -13.48 -5.10 0.31
C PHE A 231 -13.26 -5.13 1.81
N LYS A 232 -14.22 -5.69 2.54
CA LYS A 232 -14.00 -6.24 3.88
C LYS A 232 -13.32 -7.59 3.73
N ASN A 233 -12.04 -7.65 4.04
CA ASN A 233 -11.22 -8.85 3.88
C ASN A 233 -11.40 -9.77 5.10
N ILE A 234 -11.84 -11.00 4.87
CA ILE A 234 -12.10 -12.03 5.88
C ILE A 234 -11.14 -13.20 5.65
N LEU A 235 -10.27 -13.49 6.61
CA LEU A 235 -9.37 -14.65 6.55
C LEU A 235 -9.98 -15.83 7.31
N ILE A 236 -10.02 -17.01 6.69
CA ILE A 236 -10.53 -18.23 7.32
C ILE A 236 -9.36 -19.14 7.69
N ILE A 237 -9.17 -19.43 8.98
CA ILE A 237 -8.11 -20.32 9.49
C ILE A 237 -8.70 -21.48 10.30
N GLY A 238 -7.95 -22.57 10.45
CA GLY A 238 -8.39 -23.75 11.20
C GLY A 238 -7.81 -25.05 10.66
N CYS A 239 -7.99 -26.14 11.41
CA CYS A 239 -7.45 -27.45 11.07
C CYS A 239 -8.00 -27.99 9.74
N THR A 240 -7.28 -28.91 9.10
CA THR A 240 -7.81 -29.69 7.97
C THR A 240 -9.09 -30.42 8.41
N GLY A 241 -10.11 -30.50 7.54
CA GLY A 241 -11.39 -31.18 7.88
C GLY A 241 -12.35 -30.41 8.81
N SER A 242 -11.99 -29.24 9.31
CA SER A 242 -12.87 -28.36 10.12
C SER A 242 -14.02 -27.71 9.33
N GLY A 243 -13.96 -27.74 7.99
CA GLY A 243 -14.99 -27.21 7.10
C GLY A 243 -14.75 -25.77 6.62
N LYS A 244 -13.48 -25.32 6.54
CA LYS A 244 -13.11 -23.97 6.07
C LYS A 244 -13.63 -23.64 4.67
N SER A 245 -13.35 -24.50 3.69
CA SER A 245 -13.77 -24.28 2.30
C SER A 245 -15.30 -24.34 2.16
N THR A 246 -15.96 -25.25 2.89
CA THR A 246 -17.43 -25.26 3.00
C THR A 246 -17.96 -23.94 3.60
N LEU A 247 -17.32 -23.41 4.65
CA LEU A 247 -17.69 -22.12 5.23
C LEU A 247 -17.48 -20.96 4.22
N ALA A 248 -16.39 -21.00 3.45
CA ALA A 248 -16.10 -20.03 2.40
C ALA A 248 -17.17 -20.05 1.29
N ASN A 249 -17.58 -21.23 0.82
CA ASN A 249 -18.71 -21.42 -0.11
C ASN A 249 -20.01 -20.87 0.47
N VAL A 250 -20.34 -21.20 1.73
CA VAL A 250 -21.54 -20.70 2.41
C VAL A 250 -21.53 -19.17 2.54
N LEU A 251 -20.36 -18.56 2.79
CA LEU A 251 -20.19 -17.10 2.86
C LEU A 251 -20.24 -16.42 1.50
N ALA A 252 -19.83 -17.08 0.42
CA ALA A 252 -19.98 -16.55 -0.93
C ALA A 252 -21.41 -16.70 -1.46
N GLY A 253 -22.08 -17.81 -1.11
CA GLY A 253 -23.40 -18.18 -1.61
C GLY A 253 -23.31 -18.97 -2.91
N ASP A 254 -22.17 -19.60 -3.15
CA ASP A 254 -21.81 -20.31 -4.38
C ASP A 254 -20.78 -21.41 -4.08
N GLU A 255 -20.70 -22.43 -4.93
CA GLU A 255 -19.88 -23.65 -4.77
C GLU A 255 -18.50 -23.51 -5.44
N ASN A 256 -17.83 -22.38 -5.20
CA ASN A 256 -16.60 -22.00 -5.91
C ASN A 256 -15.32 -22.67 -5.36
N PHE A 257 -15.33 -23.17 -4.13
CA PHE A 257 -14.22 -23.93 -3.53
C PHE A 257 -14.52 -25.44 -3.61
N GLU A 258 -13.52 -26.25 -4.02
CA GLU A 258 -13.62 -27.71 -4.00
C GLU A 258 -13.76 -28.21 -2.53
N GLU A 259 -14.91 -28.79 -2.19
CA GLU A 259 -15.18 -29.39 -0.88
C GLU A 259 -14.63 -30.83 -0.84
N SER A 260 -13.32 -31.01 -0.65
CA SER A 260 -12.75 -32.37 -0.57
C SER A 260 -12.90 -32.98 0.84
N GLY A 261 -13.43 -34.21 0.90
CA GLY A 261 -13.44 -35.04 2.12
C GLY A 261 -12.10 -35.70 2.44
N ASN A 262 -11.17 -35.73 1.46
CA ASN A 262 -9.84 -36.31 1.57
C ASN A 262 -8.79 -35.21 1.37
N GLY A 263 -7.91 -35.03 2.36
CA GLY A 263 -6.97 -33.92 2.51
C GLY A 263 -5.83 -33.84 1.49
N VAL A 264 -6.10 -33.88 0.20
CA VAL A 264 -5.10 -33.64 -0.85
C VAL A 264 -5.27 -32.22 -1.38
N SER A 265 -4.42 -31.32 -0.89
CA SER A 265 -4.35 -29.91 -1.26
C SER A 265 -3.79 -29.74 -2.68
N LYS A 266 -4.55 -29.11 -3.60
CA LYS A 266 -4.01 -28.58 -4.87
C LYS A 266 -3.30 -27.24 -4.62
N THR A 267 -1.99 -27.27 -4.85
CA THR A 267 -1.00 -26.23 -5.25
C THR A 267 -1.10 -24.71 -4.94
N GLU A 268 -2.10 -24.17 -4.25
CA GLU A 268 -2.07 -22.77 -3.75
C GLU A 268 -2.38 -22.71 -2.24
N THR A 269 -1.61 -21.93 -1.48
CA THR A 269 -1.77 -21.80 -0.02
C THR A 269 -3.03 -21.02 0.39
N PHE A 270 -3.57 -20.20 -0.52
CA PHE A 270 -4.77 -19.39 -0.33
C PHE A 270 -5.65 -19.39 -1.58
N GLN A 271 -6.96 -19.44 -1.37
CA GLN A 271 -7.96 -19.23 -2.43
C GLN A 271 -8.85 -18.05 -2.04
N LYS A 272 -9.23 -17.19 -3.00
CA LYS A 272 -9.96 -15.94 -2.72
C LYS A 272 -11.29 -15.90 -3.45
N ILE A 273 -12.34 -15.51 -2.74
CA ILE A 273 -13.67 -15.26 -3.30
C ILE A 273 -14.17 -13.88 -2.91
N ASN A 274 -14.84 -13.21 -3.84
CA ASN A 274 -15.48 -11.92 -3.61
C ASN A 274 -17.00 -12.10 -3.66
N PHE A 275 -17.74 -11.44 -2.77
CA PHE A 275 -19.19 -11.38 -2.81
C PHE A 275 -19.71 -10.06 -2.24
N GLU A 276 -20.99 -9.78 -2.43
CA GLU A 276 -21.65 -8.59 -1.90
C GLU A 276 -22.80 -8.97 -0.96
N TRP A 277 -22.90 -8.27 0.17
CA TRP A 277 -24.00 -8.42 1.12
C TRP A 277 -24.46 -7.04 1.59
N LYS A 278 -25.74 -6.71 1.31
CA LYS A 278 -26.38 -5.43 1.65
C LYS A 278 -25.54 -4.19 1.22
N GLY A 279 -24.96 -4.22 0.02
CA GLY A 279 -24.14 -3.12 -0.50
C GLY A 279 -22.70 -3.08 0.02
N VAL A 280 -22.31 -3.99 0.92
CA VAL A 280 -20.93 -4.13 1.39
C VAL A 280 -20.24 -5.26 0.63
N LYS A 281 -19.08 -4.95 0.05
CA LYS A 281 -18.25 -5.93 -0.65
C LYS A 281 -17.35 -6.66 0.34
N TYR A 282 -17.33 -7.98 0.27
CA TYR A 282 -16.51 -8.86 1.10
C TYR A 282 -15.57 -9.68 0.23
N ARG A 283 -14.37 -9.92 0.75
CA ARG A 283 -13.41 -10.85 0.17
C ARG A 283 -13.07 -11.90 1.21
N VAL A 284 -13.42 -13.15 0.96
CA VAL A 284 -13.03 -14.27 1.81
C VAL A 284 -11.75 -14.88 1.26
N ILE A 285 -10.78 -15.04 2.14
CA ILE A 285 -9.50 -15.69 1.88
C ILE A 285 -9.54 -17.04 2.63
N ASP A 286 -9.74 -18.12 1.89
CA ASP A 286 -9.64 -19.49 2.41
C ASP A 286 -8.18 -19.91 2.48
N THR A 287 -7.83 -20.70 3.50
CA THR A 287 -6.47 -21.20 3.74
C THR A 287 -6.40 -22.71 3.63
N THR A 288 -5.28 -23.23 3.13
CA THR A 288 -5.02 -24.66 3.30
C THR A 288 -4.93 -24.99 4.79
N GLY A 289 -5.61 -26.06 5.20
CA GLY A 289 -5.70 -26.46 6.60
C GLY A 289 -4.37 -26.90 7.19
N PHE A 290 -4.28 -26.80 8.52
CA PHE A 290 -3.17 -27.39 9.27
C PHE A 290 -3.45 -28.86 9.59
N ASP A 291 -2.44 -29.72 9.52
CA ASP A 291 -2.54 -31.07 10.07
C ASP A 291 -2.73 -30.99 11.60
N HIS A 292 -3.66 -31.80 12.13
CA HIS A 292 -4.03 -31.81 13.56
C HIS A 292 -2.82 -32.03 14.49
N THR A 293 -1.80 -32.76 14.03
CA THR A 293 -0.58 -33.05 14.79
C THR A 293 0.43 -31.89 14.83
N ARG A 294 0.19 -30.80 14.08
CA ARG A 294 1.20 -29.77 13.76
C ARG A 294 0.79 -28.33 14.04
N LEU A 295 -0.31 -28.06 14.74
CA LEU A 295 -0.70 -26.68 15.10
C LEU A 295 0.20 -26.11 16.20
N SER A 296 1.20 -25.31 15.81
CA SER A 296 1.97 -24.46 16.72
C SER A 296 1.59 -22.98 16.54
N LYS A 297 1.78 -22.18 17.61
CA LYS A 297 1.60 -20.71 17.60
C LYS A 297 2.24 -20.08 16.36
N ASN A 298 3.46 -20.48 16.04
CA ASN A 298 4.26 -19.96 14.92
C ASN A 298 3.64 -20.22 13.55
N LYS A 299 3.04 -21.39 13.32
CA LYS A 299 2.39 -21.71 12.03
C LYS A 299 1.13 -20.88 11.80
N ILE A 300 0.36 -20.62 12.85
CA ILE A 300 -0.85 -19.80 12.77
C ILE A 300 -0.48 -18.35 12.51
N LEU A 301 0.51 -17.83 13.23
CA LEU A 301 1.07 -16.51 12.97
C LEU A 301 1.63 -16.38 11.55
N SER A 302 2.35 -17.40 11.06
CA SER A 302 2.84 -17.44 9.68
C SER A 302 1.68 -17.33 8.69
N ARG A 303 0.59 -18.07 8.91
CA ARG A 303 -0.56 -18.02 8.01
C ARG A 303 -1.32 -16.71 8.06
N ILE A 304 -1.42 -16.07 9.22
CA ILE A 304 -2.01 -14.75 9.28
C ILE A 304 -1.09 -13.72 8.60
N LYS A 305 0.24 -13.79 8.81
CA LYS A 305 1.24 -12.96 8.12
C LYS A 305 1.17 -13.12 6.59
N GLU A 306 1.13 -14.35 6.11
CA GLU A 306 0.96 -14.67 4.69
C GLU A 306 -0.38 -14.16 4.16
N GLY A 307 -1.46 -14.34 4.93
CA GLY A 307 -2.79 -13.80 4.62
C GLY A 307 -2.78 -12.29 4.44
N ILE A 308 -2.19 -11.55 5.38
CA ILE A 308 -2.02 -10.08 5.31
C ILE A 308 -1.16 -9.70 4.10
N SER A 309 -0.07 -10.44 3.85
CA SER A 309 0.80 -10.18 2.69
C SER A 309 0.06 -10.39 1.36
N SER A 310 -0.95 -11.27 1.35
CA SER A 310 -1.77 -11.54 0.16
C SER A 310 -2.82 -10.46 -0.12
N VAL A 311 -3.14 -9.59 0.85
CA VAL A 311 -4.11 -8.50 0.74
C VAL A 311 -3.54 -7.23 1.37
N PRO A 312 -2.89 -6.34 0.59
CA PRO A 312 -2.21 -5.16 1.11
C PRO A 312 -3.16 -4.16 1.79
N GLU A 313 -4.48 -4.26 1.56
CA GLU A 313 -5.48 -3.48 2.29
C GLU A 313 -5.61 -3.89 3.77
N GLY A 314 -5.10 -5.07 4.14
CA GLY A 314 -5.17 -5.67 5.48
C GLY A 314 -6.39 -6.58 5.67
N ILE A 315 -6.47 -7.23 6.83
CA ILE A 315 -7.56 -8.14 7.20
C ILE A 315 -8.53 -7.46 8.18
N ASN A 316 -9.82 -7.44 7.88
CA ASN A 316 -10.85 -6.84 8.75
C ASN A 316 -11.37 -7.84 9.81
N GLN A 317 -11.38 -9.13 9.49
CA GLN A 317 -11.84 -10.18 10.39
C GLN A 317 -11.12 -11.50 10.07
N ILE A 318 -10.81 -12.27 11.09
CA ILE A 318 -10.32 -13.63 11.03
C ILE A 318 -11.42 -14.54 11.58
N LEU A 319 -11.76 -15.60 10.86
CA LEU A 319 -12.67 -16.66 11.30
C LEU A 319 -11.84 -17.90 11.63
N LEU A 320 -11.78 -18.25 12.91
CA LEU A 320 -11.19 -19.50 13.38
C LEU A 320 -12.25 -20.59 13.33
N VAL A 321 -12.16 -21.47 12.34
CA VAL A 321 -13.12 -22.56 12.11
C VAL A 321 -12.73 -23.75 12.95
N VAL A 322 -13.66 -24.16 13.80
CA VAL A 322 -13.47 -25.25 14.75
C VAL A 322 -14.54 -26.31 14.51
N GLY A 323 -14.10 -27.55 14.27
CA GLY A 323 -14.94 -28.71 14.07
C GLY A 323 -15.52 -29.25 15.37
N LYS A 324 -15.55 -30.58 15.52
CA LYS A 324 -16.10 -31.23 16.72
C LYS A 324 -15.17 -31.12 17.92
N ASN A 325 -13.85 -31.24 17.73
CA ASN A 325 -12.87 -31.35 18.81
C ASN A 325 -12.23 -29.99 19.11
N PHE A 326 -12.94 -29.13 19.84
CA PHE A 326 -12.46 -27.78 20.15
C PHE A 326 -11.11 -27.79 20.87
N THR A 327 -10.98 -28.57 21.94
CA THR A 327 -9.78 -28.59 22.78
C THR A 327 -8.54 -29.07 22.02
N ASP A 328 -8.67 -30.04 21.12
CA ASP A 328 -7.55 -30.51 20.30
C ASP A 328 -7.15 -29.47 19.24
N GLU A 329 -8.14 -28.80 18.65
CA GLU A 329 -7.93 -27.82 17.57
C GLU A 329 -7.44 -26.47 18.09
N VAL A 330 -7.79 -26.12 19.33
CA VAL A 330 -7.66 -24.75 19.89
C VAL A 330 -6.80 -24.73 21.16
N GLY A 331 -6.55 -25.85 21.83
CA GLY A 331 -5.82 -25.91 23.10
C GLY A 331 -4.37 -25.39 23.04
N ARG A 332 -3.75 -25.37 21.84
CA ARG A 332 -2.42 -24.79 21.62
C ARG A 332 -2.44 -23.29 21.25
N LEU A 333 -3.62 -22.69 21.10
CA LEU A 333 -3.82 -21.25 20.88
C LEU A 333 -3.72 -20.43 22.18
N GLY A 334 -3.64 -21.07 23.36
CA GLY A 334 -3.69 -20.40 24.66
C GLY A 334 -2.52 -19.46 25.01
N LEU A 335 -1.52 -19.33 24.14
CA LEU A 335 -0.26 -18.62 24.39
C LEU A 335 -0.15 -17.28 23.64
N PHE A 336 -1.24 -16.74 23.13
CA PHE A 336 -1.25 -15.45 22.44
C PHE A 336 -1.48 -14.30 23.44
N GLU A 337 -0.43 -13.60 23.85
CA GLU A 337 -0.57 -12.24 24.39
C GLU A 337 -0.57 -11.24 23.22
N SER A 338 -1.61 -11.25 22.40
CA SER A 338 -1.65 -10.34 21.25
C SER A 338 -3.03 -9.77 20.96
N ASN A 339 -3.04 -8.51 20.52
CA ASN A 339 -4.23 -7.77 20.08
C ASN A 339 -4.93 -8.40 18.86
N ILE A 340 -4.41 -9.53 18.33
CA ILE A 340 -4.98 -10.26 17.20
C ILE A 340 -6.35 -10.86 17.52
N PHE A 341 -6.63 -11.19 18.78
CA PHE A 341 -7.89 -11.81 19.18
C PHE A 341 -9.09 -10.89 18.98
N GLU A 342 -8.90 -9.56 19.00
CA GLU A 342 -9.94 -8.61 18.67
C GLU A 342 -10.40 -8.73 17.21
N TYR A 343 -9.56 -9.31 16.35
CA TYR A 343 -9.86 -9.62 14.96
C TYR A 343 -10.34 -11.06 14.76
N ILE A 344 -10.32 -11.93 15.77
CA ILE A 344 -10.69 -13.34 15.64
C ILE A 344 -12.12 -13.57 16.12
N THR A 345 -12.92 -14.24 15.30
CA THR A 345 -14.20 -14.84 15.70
C THR A 345 -14.10 -16.34 15.57
N ILE A 346 -14.53 -17.07 16.59
CA ILE A 346 -14.61 -18.53 16.57
C ILE A 346 -15.88 -18.94 15.82
N VAL A 347 -15.76 -19.87 14.88
CA VAL A 347 -16.89 -20.46 14.14
C VAL A 347 -16.94 -21.95 14.42
N ARG A 348 -17.91 -22.38 15.25
CA ARG A 348 -18.20 -23.79 15.51
C ARG A 348 -19.04 -24.37 14.38
N THR A 349 -18.46 -25.32 13.65
CA THR A 349 -19.15 -26.04 12.56
C THR A 349 -19.70 -27.38 13.05
N LYS A 350 -20.50 -28.04 12.20
CA LYS A 350 -21.09 -29.37 12.48
C LYS A 350 -21.98 -29.38 13.74
N PHE A 351 -22.68 -28.27 14.00
CA PHE A 351 -23.52 -28.08 15.19
C PHE A 351 -25.01 -28.00 14.81
N CYS A 352 -25.71 -29.12 14.74
CA CYS A 352 -27.09 -29.21 14.24
C CYS A 352 -28.09 -28.27 14.94
N ASN A 353 -27.90 -27.99 16.23
CA ASN A 353 -28.74 -27.09 17.02
C ASN A 353 -28.31 -25.62 16.99
N PHE A 354 -27.56 -25.18 15.97
CA PHE A 354 -26.93 -23.85 15.90
C PHE A 354 -27.87 -22.65 16.05
N LYS A 355 -29.18 -22.87 15.83
CA LYS A 355 -30.21 -21.85 16.00
C LYS A 355 -30.71 -21.70 17.43
N ASN A 356 -30.53 -22.73 18.24
CA ASN A 356 -30.99 -22.73 19.62
C ASN A 356 -29.93 -22.04 20.49
N ARG A 357 -30.25 -20.82 20.94
CA ARG A 357 -29.34 -20.02 21.75
C ARG A 357 -28.95 -20.69 23.07
N ASP A 358 -29.85 -21.46 23.67
CA ASP A 358 -29.58 -22.15 24.92
C ASP A 358 -28.61 -23.32 24.70
N GLU A 359 -28.75 -24.06 23.60
CA GLU A 359 -27.80 -25.13 23.24
C GLU A 359 -26.42 -24.57 22.89
N CYS A 360 -26.36 -23.47 22.13
CA CYS A 360 -25.11 -22.77 21.84
C CYS A 360 -24.44 -22.25 23.13
N LYS A 361 -25.23 -21.71 24.08
CA LYS A 361 -24.71 -21.26 25.38
C LYS A 361 -24.20 -22.42 26.22
N LYS A 362 -24.91 -23.55 26.25
CA LYS A 362 -24.47 -24.76 26.95
C LYS A 362 -23.16 -25.30 26.39
N ASP A 363 -22.99 -25.34 25.07
CA ASP A 363 -21.72 -25.74 24.44
C ASP A 363 -20.60 -24.77 24.80
N LYS A 364 -20.83 -23.45 24.71
CA LYS A 364 -19.85 -22.44 25.12
C LYS A 364 -19.42 -22.60 26.57
N ASP A 365 -20.38 -22.70 27.49
CA ASP A 365 -20.11 -22.83 28.92
C ASP A 365 -19.40 -24.17 29.23
N LYS A 366 -19.69 -25.22 28.47
CA LYS A 366 -19.00 -26.51 28.58
C LYS A 366 -17.53 -26.36 28.16
N LEU A 367 -17.25 -25.74 27.02
CA LEU A 367 -15.89 -25.53 26.51
C LEU A 367 -15.03 -24.72 27.50
N CYS A 368 -15.59 -23.65 28.08
CA CYS A 368 -14.89 -22.85 29.10
C CYS A 368 -14.60 -23.66 30.38
N ARG A 369 -15.43 -24.64 30.73
CA ARG A 369 -15.23 -25.50 31.91
C ARG A 369 -14.23 -26.64 31.66
N GLU A 370 -14.02 -27.04 30.41
CA GLU A 370 -13.09 -28.12 30.05
C GLU A 370 -11.62 -27.75 30.29
N SER A 371 -11.24 -26.47 30.16
CA SER A 371 -9.88 -25.99 30.43
C SER A 371 -9.82 -24.47 30.56
N GLU A 372 -8.93 -23.95 31.42
CA GLU A 372 -8.65 -22.52 31.53
C GLU A 372 -8.18 -21.91 30.19
N ILE A 373 -7.45 -22.69 29.38
CA ILE A 373 -6.99 -22.24 28.06
C ILE A 373 -8.19 -21.98 27.14
N ASN A 374 -9.16 -22.89 27.12
CA ASN A 374 -10.37 -22.72 26.32
C ASN A 374 -11.15 -21.47 26.77
N ALA A 375 -11.31 -21.28 28.08
CA ALA A 375 -11.98 -20.10 28.62
C ALA A 375 -11.30 -18.80 28.16
N ARG A 376 -9.97 -18.71 28.32
CA ARG A 376 -9.19 -17.54 27.88
C ARG A 376 -9.37 -17.23 26.39
N ILE A 377 -9.33 -18.24 25.53
CA ILE A 377 -9.47 -18.06 24.08
C ILE A 377 -10.89 -17.60 23.72
N VAL A 378 -11.90 -18.26 24.28
CA VAL A 378 -13.32 -17.93 24.03
C VAL A 378 -13.67 -16.52 24.53
N GLU A 379 -13.07 -16.08 25.63
CA GLU A 379 -13.28 -14.75 26.20
C GLU A 379 -12.47 -13.65 25.50
N SER A 380 -11.28 -13.97 24.98
CA SER A 380 -10.42 -13.01 24.28
C SER A 380 -10.86 -12.76 22.84
N CYS A 381 -11.45 -13.76 22.17
CA CYS A 381 -11.93 -13.62 20.80
C CYS A 381 -13.10 -12.63 20.73
N LYS A 382 -13.21 -11.92 19.61
CA LYS A 382 -14.28 -10.95 19.29
C LYS A 382 -15.68 -11.52 19.49
N GLY A 383 -15.83 -12.81 19.24
CA GLY A 383 -17.04 -13.56 19.57
C GLY A 383 -16.98 -14.99 19.06
N MET A 384 -18.12 -15.67 19.20
CA MET A 384 -18.27 -17.09 18.87
C MET A 384 -19.62 -17.30 18.18
N ILE A 385 -19.58 -17.94 17.00
CA ILE A 385 -20.75 -18.23 16.17
C ILE A 385 -20.86 -19.74 15.99
N TYR A 386 -22.10 -20.21 15.94
CA TYR A 386 -22.45 -21.59 15.69
C TYR A 386 -23.13 -21.71 14.32
N VAL A 387 -22.71 -22.70 13.53
CA VAL A 387 -23.28 -22.98 12.21
C VAL A 387 -23.35 -24.48 11.97
N ASP A 388 -24.24 -24.86 11.07
CA ASP A 388 -24.27 -26.19 10.49
C ASP A 388 -24.22 -26.10 8.97
N ASN A 389 -23.23 -26.76 8.38
CA ASN A 389 -22.94 -26.68 6.95
C ASN A 389 -22.83 -28.12 6.39
N PRO A 390 -23.94 -28.89 6.37
CA PRO A 390 -23.94 -30.29 5.93
C PRO A 390 -23.57 -30.41 4.43
N PRO A 391 -23.06 -31.57 3.97
CA PRO A 391 -22.70 -31.77 2.56
C PRO A 391 -23.92 -31.64 1.63
N ILE A 392 -23.71 -31.08 0.44
CA ILE A 392 -24.76 -30.96 -0.60
C ILE A 392 -24.44 -31.76 -1.87
N ASN A 393 -23.21 -32.29 -1.97
CA ASN A 393 -22.79 -33.21 -3.02
C ASN A 393 -22.61 -34.59 -2.38
N ILE A 394 -23.60 -35.46 -2.55
CA ILE A 394 -23.66 -36.81 -1.95
C ILE A 394 -23.41 -37.81 -3.09
N SER A 395 -22.25 -38.47 -3.09
CA SER A 395 -21.83 -39.41 -4.14
C SER A 395 -22.48 -40.79 -3.99
N ASP A 396 -22.84 -41.40 -5.13
CA ASP A 396 -23.46 -42.73 -5.28
C ASP A 396 -22.48 -43.89 -5.09
N TYR A 397 -21.85 -43.99 -3.93
CA TYR A 397 -21.03 -45.18 -3.62
C TYR A 397 -21.79 -46.05 -2.62
N ASP A 398 -22.47 -47.03 -3.22
CA ASP A 398 -23.00 -48.28 -2.67
C ASP A 398 -24.13 -48.16 -1.66
N ASP A 399 -25.38 -48.16 -2.14
CA ASP A 399 -26.47 -49.00 -1.61
C ASP A 399 -27.67 -48.97 -2.59
N ASP A 400 -28.03 -50.15 -3.10
CA ASP A 400 -29.04 -50.43 -4.14
C ASP A 400 -30.51 -50.19 -3.70
N ASP A 401 -30.82 -49.36 -2.69
CA ASP A 401 -32.18 -49.32 -2.09
C ASP A 401 -32.73 -47.95 -1.63
N ASP A 402 -32.10 -46.80 -1.89
CA ASP A 402 -32.68 -45.49 -1.51
C ASP A 402 -33.32 -44.75 -2.72
N ASP A 403 -34.63 -44.50 -2.66
CA ASP A 403 -35.41 -43.73 -3.64
C ASP A 403 -34.75 -42.37 -3.95
N ASP A 404 -34.53 -42.05 -5.23
CA ASP A 404 -33.94 -40.78 -5.71
C ASP A 404 -34.63 -39.52 -5.10
N ASP A 405 -35.91 -39.62 -4.76
CA ASP A 405 -36.70 -38.57 -4.12
C ASP A 405 -36.21 -38.21 -2.70
N ASP A 406 -35.74 -39.18 -1.92
CA ASP A 406 -35.22 -38.96 -0.55
C ASP A 406 -33.85 -38.29 -0.57
N LYS A 407 -33.03 -38.59 -1.59
CA LYS A 407 -31.73 -37.93 -1.79
C LYS A 407 -31.90 -36.45 -2.15
N GLU A 408 -32.79 -36.14 -3.09
CA GLU A 408 -33.08 -34.75 -3.47
C GLU A 408 -33.71 -33.97 -2.30
N ALA A 409 -34.60 -34.61 -1.52
CA ALA A 409 -35.16 -34.02 -0.31
C ALA A 409 -34.06 -33.67 0.72
N ASN A 410 -33.10 -34.57 0.93
CA ASN A 410 -31.96 -34.35 1.83
C ASN A 410 -31.04 -33.22 1.35
N ILE A 411 -30.70 -33.18 0.05
CA ILE A 411 -29.91 -32.08 -0.53
C ILE A 411 -30.64 -30.74 -0.35
N ARG A 412 -31.96 -30.72 -0.57
CA ARG A 412 -32.79 -29.51 -0.39
C ARG A 412 -32.83 -29.05 1.08
N ILE A 413 -32.88 -29.98 2.03
CA ILE A 413 -32.79 -29.68 3.46
C ILE A 413 -31.40 -29.11 3.79
N ASN A 414 -30.33 -29.72 3.29
CA ASN A 414 -28.96 -29.28 3.52
C ASN A 414 -28.69 -27.87 2.94
N LYS A 415 -29.19 -27.58 1.73
CA LYS A 415 -29.15 -26.23 1.13
C LYS A 415 -29.87 -25.20 2.00
N LYS A 416 -31.08 -25.51 2.50
CA LYS A 416 -31.81 -24.63 3.43
C LYS A 416 -31.02 -24.41 4.72
N THR A 417 -30.39 -25.45 5.27
CA THR A 417 -29.56 -25.36 6.48
C THR A 417 -28.34 -24.46 6.26
N ARG A 418 -27.61 -24.63 5.14
CA ARG A 418 -26.50 -23.74 4.74
C ARG A 418 -26.95 -22.29 4.58
N GLU A 419 -28.11 -22.03 3.97
CA GLU A 419 -28.65 -20.68 3.81
C GLU A 419 -28.94 -20.01 5.16
N ARG A 420 -29.44 -20.78 6.12
CA ARG A 420 -29.66 -20.28 7.49
C ARG A 420 -28.34 -19.93 8.18
N SER A 421 -27.31 -20.77 8.01
CA SER A 421 -25.95 -20.52 8.50
C SER A 421 -25.36 -19.25 7.86
N ARG A 422 -25.52 -19.08 6.54
CA ARG A 422 -25.12 -17.88 5.79
C ARG A 422 -25.72 -16.60 6.38
N ILE A 423 -27.02 -16.57 6.61
CA ILE A 423 -27.71 -15.39 7.18
C ILE A 423 -27.15 -15.05 8.57
N ILE A 424 -26.92 -16.05 9.43
CA ILE A 424 -26.36 -15.83 10.78
C ILE A 424 -24.93 -15.25 10.68
N LEU A 425 -24.08 -15.84 9.84
CA LEU A 425 -22.70 -15.39 9.65
C LEU A 425 -22.64 -13.95 9.13
N LEU A 426 -23.38 -13.63 8.06
CA LEU A 426 -23.36 -12.32 7.44
C LEU A 426 -23.99 -11.24 8.34
N SER A 427 -25.06 -11.57 9.07
CA SER A 427 -25.66 -10.65 10.06
C SER A 427 -24.75 -10.37 11.25
N TYR A 428 -23.87 -11.32 11.59
CA TYR A 428 -22.86 -11.12 12.63
C TYR A 428 -21.67 -10.31 12.09
N LEU A 429 -21.15 -10.66 10.91
CA LEU A 429 -20.05 -9.95 10.26
C LEU A 429 -20.39 -8.47 10.02
N GLU A 430 -21.62 -8.16 9.63
CA GLU A 430 -22.12 -6.78 9.53
C GLU A 430 -21.93 -5.97 10.83
N LYS A 431 -21.95 -6.63 11.99
CA LYS A 431 -21.81 -5.99 13.31
C LYS A 431 -20.38 -5.94 13.82
N VAL A 432 -19.58 -6.97 13.54
CA VAL A 432 -18.24 -7.11 14.16
C VAL A 432 -17.09 -6.80 13.22
N CYS A 433 -17.31 -6.87 11.90
CA CYS A 433 -16.25 -6.72 10.92
C CYS A 433 -15.69 -5.31 11.01
N GLN A 434 -14.42 -5.21 11.38
CA GLN A 434 -13.85 -3.96 11.82
C GLN A 434 -13.75 -2.94 10.68
N GLU A 435 -13.90 -1.65 11.01
CA GLU A 435 -13.61 -0.55 10.08
C GLU A 435 -12.12 -0.48 9.76
N LYS A 436 -11.27 -0.64 10.78
CA LYS A 436 -9.82 -0.73 10.64
C LYS A 436 -9.40 -2.16 10.28
N ALA A 437 -8.45 -2.28 9.37
CA ALA A 437 -7.88 -3.58 8.99
C ALA A 437 -6.54 -3.81 9.71
N LEU A 438 -6.27 -5.07 10.04
CA LEU A 438 -4.97 -5.54 10.48
C LEU A 438 -4.01 -5.53 9.27
N GLN A 439 -3.08 -4.57 9.23
CA GLN A 439 -2.18 -4.33 8.08
C GLN A 439 -0.73 -4.72 8.35
N HIS A 440 -0.28 -4.63 9.60
CA HIS A 440 1.08 -4.99 10.00
C HIS A 440 1.02 -5.73 11.32
N ILE A 441 1.63 -6.92 11.38
CA ILE A 441 1.89 -7.58 12.67
C ILE A 441 3.37 -7.37 12.99
N ASN A 442 3.67 -6.52 13.99
CA ASN A 442 4.99 -6.46 14.61
C ASN A 442 5.18 -7.73 15.45
N ILE A 443 5.55 -8.84 14.80
CA ILE A 443 6.00 -10.05 15.50
C ILE A 443 7.53 -10.01 15.52
N HIS A 444 8.07 -9.04 16.23
CA HIS A 444 9.48 -9.00 16.61
C HIS A 444 9.49 -8.89 18.14
N GLU A 445 9.46 -10.03 18.83
CA GLU A 445 10.14 -10.28 20.12
C GLU A 445 9.73 -11.59 20.83
N GLU A 446 8.68 -12.32 20.43
CA GLU A 446 8.25 -13.55 21.15
C GLU A 446 8.54 -14.90 20.47
N ALA A 447 9.35 -14.94 19.40
CA ALA A 447 9.66 -16.20 18.69
C ALA A 447 11.07 -16.74 18.96
N LEU A 448 11.72 -16.28 20.04
CA LEU A 448 13.05 -16.74 20.48
C LEU A 448 13.05 -17.06 21.98
N SER A 449 12.20 -18.00 22.37
CA SER A 449 12.40 -18.84 23.56
C SER A 449 11.35 -19.93 23.45
N ASP A 450 11.75 -21.08 22.92
CA ASP A 450 11.24 -22.42 23.19
C ASP A 450 11.83 -23.32 22.09
N ASP A 451 13.13 -23.57 22.23
CA ASP A 451 13.77 -24.76 21.67
C ASP A 451 13.19 -25.95 22.44
N ASP A 452 12.20 -26.63 21.85
CA ASP A 452 11.91 -28.01 22.21
C ASP A 452 12.57 -28.92 21.17
N GLU A 453 13.58 -29.62 21.66
CA GLU A 453 14.26 -30.76 21.06
C GLU A 453 13.24 -31.85 20.71
N ASP A 454 12.95 -32.03 19.42
CA ASP A 454 12.46 -33.30 18.91
C ASP A 454 13.63 -34.01 18.22
N GLU A 455 14.27 -34.90 18.98
CA GLU A 455 15.19 -35.93 18.49
C GLU A 455 14.43 -36.87 17.53
N ASP A 456 14.74 -36.79 16.23
CA ASP A 456 14.45 -37.90 15.31
C ASP A 456 15.72 -38.76 15.14
N GLU A 457 15.85 -39.76 16.02
CA GLU A 457 16.57 -40.99 15.73
C GLU A 457 15.88 -41.71 14.56
N SER A 458 16.47 -41.62 13.37
CA SER A 458 16.70 -42.79 12.49
C SER A 458 17.09 -42.34 11.09
N THR A 459 18.32 -42.63 10.68
CA THR A 459 18.55 -43.29 9.40
C THR A 459 19.97 -43.83 9.33
N VAL A 460 20.01 -45.14 9.09
CA VAL A 460 21.18 -45.97 8.90
C VAL A 460 21.93 -45.59 7.62
N ALA A 461 23.25 -45.68 7.74
CA ALA A 461 24.31 -45.64 6.73
C ALA A 461 23.94 -46.06 5.30
N SER A 462 24.51 -45.35 4.31
CA SER A 462 25.44 -45.96 3.34
C SER A 462 26.13 -44.91 2.44
N SER A 463 27.46 -44.93 2.50
CA SER A 463 28.46 -44.78 1.41
C SER A 463 28.07 -44.05 0.11
N SER A 464 28.85 -43.04 -0.30
CA SER A 464 30.10 -43.21 -1.07
C SER A 464 30.58 -41.92 -1.78
N SER A 465 31.85 -41.62 -1.56
CA SER A 465 32.89 -41.13 -2.50
C SER A 465 32.73 -39.86 -3.36
N SER A 466 33.65 -38.92 -3.08
CA SER A 466 34.51 -38.10 -3.98
C SER A 466 33.81 -37.12 -4.94
N TRP A 467 34.30 -35.91 -5.21
CA TRP A 467 35.60 -35.56 -5.78
C TRP A 467 36.07 -34.13 -5.40
N TYR A 468 37.36 -34.03 -5.04
CA TYR A 468 38.39 -33.04 -5.42
C TYR A 468 38.08 -31.52 -5.57
N GLN A 469 38.63 -30.73 -4.63
CA GLN A 469 39.66 -29.65 -4.71
C GLN A 469 39.90 -28.90 -6.05
N PRO A 470 40.29 -27.59 -6.05
CA PRO A 470 41.62 -27.14 -5.58
C PRO A 470 41.69 -25.69 -4.98
N SER A 471 42.51 -25.46 -3.95
CA SER A 471 43.91 -24.96 -3.94
C SER A 471 44.03 -23.45 -3.69
N GLY A 472 45.03 -23.06 -2.88
CA GLY A 472 45.49 -21.67 -2.80
C GLY A 472 45.90 -21.17 -1.42
N THR A 473 46.95 -21.74 -0.82
CA THR A 473 47.75 -21.05 0.20
C THR A 473 48.85 -20.23 -0.47
N LYS A 474 49.03 -18.96 -0.07
CA LYS A 474 50.31 -18.41 0.42
C LYS A 474 50.25 -16.91 0.69
N THR A 475 50.95 -16.57 1.77
CA THR A 475 51.55 -15.28 2.19
C THR A 475 50.65 -14.15 2.62
#